data_AF-A0A2U8E4X1-F1
#
_entry.id   AF-A0A2U8E4X1-F1
#
_cell.length_a   1.000
_cell.length_b   1.000
_cell.length_c   1.000
_cell.angle_alpha   90.00
_cell.angle_beta   90.00
_cell.angle_gamma   90.00
#
_symmetry.space_group_name_H-M   'P 1'
#
loop_
_entity.id
_entity.type
_entity.pdbx_description
1 polymer ?
#
loop_
_entity_poly.entity_id
_entity_poly.type
_entity_poly.pdbx_seq_one_letter_code
_entity_poly.pdbx_strand_id
1 'polypeptide(L)'
;MKTKNKNSKNEINVVDEIMAEVTRATQKFPTWPDDPLHALAVIGEEFGELTKEALQLTYEPHKSSPEAMRKEAIQCAAMSLRFAMSLDRYKHRRCVQHSPTR
;
A
#
# COMPACT_ATOMS: atom_id res chain seq x y z
N MET A 1 32.59 -27.59 25.16
CA MET A 1 31.28 -27.81 24.53
C MET A 1 30.75 -26.45 24.06
N LYS A 2 30.90 -26.10 22.78
CA LYS A 2 30.40 -24.84 22.22
C LYS A 2 29.04 -25.11 21.59
N THR A 3 27.96 -24.72 22.25
CA THR A 3 26.61 -24.75 21.69
C THR A 3 26.54 -23.70 20.57
N LYS A 4 26.69 -24.17 19.33
CA LYS A 4 26.32 -23.39 18.15
C LYS A 4 24.81 -23.19 18.20
N ASN A 5 24.38 -21.95 18.43
CA ASN A 5 22.99 -21.54 18.31
C ASN A 5 22.62 -21.60 16.81
N LYS A 6 22.11 -22.77 16.37
CA LYS A 6 21.55 -22.99 15.05
C LYS A 6 20.06 -22.68 15.13
N ASN A 7 19.67 -21.44 14.79
CA ASN A 7 18.45 -21.10 14.04
C ASN A 7 18.27 -19.58 13.97
N SER A 8 19.07 -18.90 13.14
CA SER A 8 18.69 -17.61 12.56
C SER A 8 18.30 -17.87 11.10
N LYS A 9 17.12 -18.43 10.87
CA LYS A 9 16.58 -18.70 9.53
C LYS A 9 15.35 -17.83 9.32
N ASN A 10 15.46 -16.88 8.38
CA ASN A 10 14.37 -16.17 7.71
C ASN A 10 13.28 -15.55 8.59
N GLU A 11 13.59 -14.50 9.36
CA GLU A 11 12.58 -13.46 9.55
C GLU A 11 12.48 -12.69 8.24
N ILE A 12 11.39 -12.90 7.50
CA ILE A 12 11.10 -12.06 6.35
C ILE A 12 10.80 -10.67 6.91
N ASN A 13 11.66 -9.71 6.57
CA ASN A 13 11.52 -8.34 7.02
C ASN A 13 10.34 -7.70 6.28
N VAL A 14 9.33 -7.23 7.01
CA VAL A 14 8.16 -6.54 6.47
C VAL A 14 8.58 -5.36 5.57
N VAL A 15 9.69 -4.69 5.90
CA VAL A 15 10.23 -3.60 5.06
C VAL A 15 10.68 -4.12 3.70
N ASP A 16 11.36 -5.27 3.64
CA ASP A 16 11.83 -5.85 2.37
C ASP A 16 10.65 -6.23 1.47
N GLU A 17 9.55 -6.71 2.05
CA GLU A 17 8.33 -7.03 1.32
C GLU A 17 7.62 -5.79 0.79
N ILE A 18 7.57 -4.72 1.58
CA ILE A 18 7.04 -3.42 1.12
C ILE A 18 7.89 -2.90 -0.04
N MET A 19 9.22 -2.99 0.04
CA MET A 19 10.11 -2.54 -1.03
C MET A 19 10.01 -3.40 -2.29
N ALA A 20 9.84 -4.71 -2.14
CA ALA A 20 9.57 -5.63 -3.24
C ALA A 20 8.23 -5.28 -3.91
N GLU A 21 7.21 -4.97 -3.12
CA GLU A 21 5.89 -4.58 -3.61
C GLU A 21 5.93 -3.22 -4.33
N VAL A 22 6.65 -2.23 -3.79
CA VAL A 22 6.88 -0.94 -4.50
C VAL A 22 7.56 -1.17 -5.85
N THR A 23 8.55 -2.06 -5.90
CA THR A 23 9.24 -2.42 -7.15
C THR A 23 8.28 -3.06 -8.15
N ARG A 24 7.51 -4.05 -7.71
CA ARG A 24 6.50 -4.75 -8.53
C ARG A 24 5.44 -3.78 -9.05
N ALA A 25 4.91 -2.92 -8.18
CA ALA A 25 3.87 -1.97 -8.54
C ALA A 25 4.38 -0.89 -9.50
N THR A 26 5.63 -0.44 -9.36
CA THR A 26 6.26 0.52 -10.28
C THR A 26 6.52 -0.11 -11.65
N GLN A 27 6.88 -1.40 -11.71
CA GLN A 27 7.02 -2.11 -12.98
C GLN A 27 5.66 -2.32 -13.68
N LYS A 28 4.63 -2.69 -12.91
CA LYS A 28 3.27 -2.92 -13.44
C LYS A 28 2.57 -1.61 -13.84
N PHE A 29 2.76 -0.56 -13.06
CA PHE A 29 2.15 0.76 -13.22
C PHE A 29 3.24 1.84 -13.18
N PRO A 30 3.97 2.05 -14.29
CA PRO A 30 5.12 2.95 -14.33
C PRO A 30 4.76 4.42 -14.15
N THR A 31 3.52 4.81 -14.48
CA THR A 31 2.99 6.15 -14.25
C THR A 31 2.41 6.26 -12.85
N TRP A 32 2.58 7.43 -12.23
CA TRP A 32 1.97 7.80 -10.96
C TRP A 32 1.23 9.14 -11.13
N PRO A 33 0.11 9.39 -10.42
CA PRO A 33 -0.59 10.66 -10.51
C PRO A 33 0.29 11.87 -10.17
N ASP A 34 0.08 12.98 -10.87
CA ASP A 34 0.84 14.22 -10.65
C ASP A 34 0.16 15.19 -9.67
N ASP A 35 -1.03 14.85 -9.17
CA ASP A 35 -1.73 15.57 -8.12
C ASP A 35 -2.03 14.65 -6.92
N PRO A 36 -2.10 15.23 -5.71
CA PRO A 36 -2.17 14.44 -4.49
C PRO A 36 -3.53 13.79 -4.27
N LEU A 37 -4.62 14.30 -4.87
CA LEU A 37 -5.96 13.73 -4.66
C LEU A 37 -6.13 12.41 -5.42
N HIS A 38 -5.70 12.36 -6.69
CA HIS A 38 -5.69 11.09 -7.43
C HIS A 38 -4.68 10.10 -6.82
N ALA A 39 -3.52 10.56 -6.34
CA ALA A 39 -2.58 9.68 -5.66
C ALA A 39 -3.13 9.14 -4.33
N LEU A 40 -3.87 9.95 -3.56
CA LEU A 40 -4.59 9.51 -2.37
C LEU A 40 -5.70 8.50 -2.70
N ALA A 41 -6.38 8.67 -3.84
CA ALA A 41 -7.41 7.71 -4.26
C ALA A 41 -6.83 6.30 -4.50
N VAL A 42 -5.60 6.21 -5.04
CA VAL A 42 -4.88 4.93 -5.18
C VAL A 42 -4.61 4.29 -3.81
N ILE A 43 -4.19 5.07 -2.81
CA ILE A 43 -4.03 4.55 -1.44
C ILE A 43 -5.40 4.12 -0.88
N GLY A 44 -6.45 4.90 -1.14
CA GLY A 44 -7.81 4.61 -0.70
C GLY A 44 -8.36 3.28 -1.24
N GLU A 45 -8.01 2.92 -2.47
CA GLU A 45 -8.35 1.61 -3.06
C GLU A 45 -7.73 0.46 -2.26
N GLU A 46 -6.41 0.49 -2.02
CA GLU A 46 -5.72 -0.56 -1.24
C GLU A 46 -6.20 -0.61 0.21
N PHE A 47 -6.48 0.56 0.82
CA PHE A 47 -7.06 0.62 2.16
C PHE A 47 -8.46 0.00 2.21
N GLY A 48 -9.26 0.20 1.17
CA GLY A 48 -10.58 -0.42 1.01
C GLY A 48 -10.50 -1.95 0.91
N GLU A 49 -9.57 -2.48 0.11
CA GLU A 49 -9.34 -3.92 0.01
C GLU A 49 -8.83 -4.50 1.34
N LEU A 50 -7.88 -3.84 2.01
CA LEU A 50 -7.45 -4.27 3.35
C LEU A 50 -8.61 -4.27 4.36
N THR A 51 -9.46 -3.25 4.33
CA THR A 51 -10.65 -3.18 5.18
C THR A 51 -11.61 -4.33 4.89
N LYS A 52 -11.81 -4.67 3.62
CA LYS A 52 -12.64 -5.80 3.19
C LYS A 52 -12.09 -7.12 3.71
N GLU A 53 -10.79 -7.37 3.57
CA GLU A 53 -10.15 -8.60 4.09
C GLU A 53 -10.27 -8.70 5.62
N ALA A 54 -10.06 -7.59 6.34
CA ALA A 54 -10.23 -7.55 7.80
C ALA A 54 -11.68 -7.86 8.22
N LEU A 55 -12.68 -7.29 7.53
CA LEU A 55 -14.09 -7.56 7.78
C LEU A 55 -14.44 -9.02 7.48
N GLN A 56 -14.00 -9.55 6.34
CA GLN A 56 -14.24 -10.93 5.96
C GLN A 56 -13.59 -11.90 6.93
N LEU A 57 -12.34 -11.67 7.36
CA LEU A 57 -11.70 -12.56 8.33
C LEU A 57 -12.40 -12.54 9.70
N THR A 58 -12.97 -11.39 10.08
CA THR A 58 -13.69 -11.22 11.37
C THR A 58 -15.07 -11.87 11.35
N TYR A 59 -15.85 -11.67 10.28
CA TYR A 59 -17.27 -12.03 10.25
C TYR A 59 -17.59 -13.20 9.30
N GLU A 60 -16.75 -13.44 8.30
CA GLU A 60 -16.94 -14.45 7.26
C GLU A 60 -15.62 -15.20 6.97
N PRO A 61 -15.00 -15.89 7.96
CA PRO A 61 -13.61 -16.36 7.89
C PRO A 61 -13.33 -17.41 6.80
N HIS A 62 -14.37 -17.90 6.13
CA HIS A 62 -14.27 -18.77 4.96
C HIS A 62 -14.08 -18.00 3.63
N LYS A 63 -14.20 -16.67 3.65
CA LYS A 63 -14.03 -15.77 2.48
C LYS A 63 -12.65 -15.13 2.39
N SER A 64 -11.87 -15.15 3.46
CA SER A 64 -10.57 -14.50 3.57
C SER A 64 -9.58 -15.38 4.34
N SER A 65 -8.33 -14.93 4.45
CA SER A 65 -7.27 -15.60 5.19
C SER A 65 -6.31 -14.57 5.81
N PRO A 66 -5.58 -14.92 6.89
CA PRO A 66 -4.52 -14.07 7.43
C PRO A 66 -3.48 -13.67 6.37
N GLU A 67 -3.18 -14.56 5.42
CA GLU A 67 -2.25 -14.31 4.32
C GLU A 67 -2.79 -13.26 3.33
N ALA A 68 -4.09 -13.30 3.00
CA ALA A 68 -4.74 -12.31 2.14
C ALA A 68 -4.74 -10.92 2.80
N MET A 69 -5.15 -10.84 4.07
CA MET A 69 -5.09 -9.60 4.84
C MET A 69 -3.67 -9.04 4.92
N ARG A 70 -2.67 -9.91 5.12
CA ARG A 70 -1.26 -9.51 5.14
C ARG A 70 -0.81 -8.95 3.78
N LYS A 71 -1.20 -9.60 2.69
CA LYS A 71 -0.90 -9.15 1.32
C LYS A 71 -1.46 -7.74 1.07
N GLU A 72 -2.73 -7.49 1.40
CA GLU A 72 -3.33 -6.16 1.22
C GLU A 72 -2.70 -5.11 2.15
N ALA A 73 -2.26 -5.50 3.35
CA ALA A 73 -1.52 -4.59 4.23
C ALA A 73 -0.17 -4.16 3.63
N ILE A 74 0.57 -5.08 3.01
CA ILE A 74 1.84 -4.78 2.32
C ILE A 74 1.59 -3.88 1.09
N GLN A 75 0.56 -4.14 0.30
CA GLN A 75 0.18 -3.30 -0.84
C GLN A 75 -0.20 -1.88 -0.40
N CYS A 76 -1.03 -1.75 0.64
CA CYS A 76 -1.43 -0.45 1.19
C CYS A 76 -0.22 0.35 1.70
N ALA A 77 0.73 -0.30 2.39
CA ALA A 77 1.96 0.33 2.83
C ALA A 77 2.86 0.74 1.64
N ALA A 78 2.97 -0.11 0.61
CA ALA A 78 3.73 0.20 -0.60
C ALA A 78 3.14 1.40 -1.37
N MET A 79 1.82 1.50 -1.50
CA MET A 79 1.19 2.67 -2.15
C MET A 79 1.38 3.94 -1.33
N SER A 80 1.33 3.83 0.01
CA SER A 80 1.66 4.95 0.90
C SER A 80 3.11 5.41 0.74
N LEU A 81 4.06 4.48 0.55
CA LEU A 81 5.46 4.82 0.29
C LEU A 81 5.63 5.51 -1.08
N ARG A 82 5.00 5.01 -2.14
CA ARG A 82 5.00 5.67 -3.46
C ARG A 82 4.43 7.08 -3.40
N PHE A 83 3.37 7.27 -2.62
CA PHE A 83 2.80 8.59 -2.37
C PHE A 83 3.80 9.52 -1.69
N ALA A 84 4.46 9.05 -0.63
CA ALA A 84 5.46 9.82 0.11
C ALA A 84 6.67 10.19 -0.74
N MET A 85 7.15 9.27 -1.59
CA MET A 85 8.25 9.50 -2.54
C MET A 85 7.96 10.58 -3.60
N SER A 86 6.68 10.96 -3.76
CA SER A 86 6.23 11.89 -4.80
C SER A 86 5.77 13.25 -4.24
N LEU A 87 5.90 13.47 -2.92
CA LEU A 87 5.39 14.66 -2.23
C LEU A 87 5.92 15.99 -2.80
N ASP A 88 7.18 16.03 -3.20
CA ASP A 88 7.84 17.21 -3.79
C ASP A 88 7.49 17.44 -5.26
N ARG A 89 6.79 16.49 -5.90
CA ARG A 89 6.43 16.52 -7.33
C ARG A 89 4.96 16.85 -7.59
N TYR A 90 4.13 16.85 -6.54
CA TYR A 90 2.70 17.04 -6.70
C TYR A 90 2.33 18.48 -7.08
N LYS A 91 1.37 18.59 -8.01
CA LYS A 91 0.77 19.84 -8.45
C LYS A 91 -0.53 20.07 -7.70
N HIS A 92 -0.51 20.97 -6.74
CA HIS A 92 -1.71 21.41 -6.03
C HIS A 92 -2.51 22.38 -6.89
N ARG A 93 -3.66 21.94 -7.40
CA ARG A 93 -4.56 22.77 -8.22
C ARG A 93 -5.96 22.72 -7.61
N ARG A 94 -6.64 23.87 -7.60
CA ARG A 94 -8.06 23.93 -7.23
C ARG A 94 -8.90 23.36 -8.35
N CYS A 95 -10.03 22.75 -8.00
CA CYS A 95 -11.05 22.43 -8.99
C CYS A 95 -11.55 23.74 -9.62
N VAL A 96 -11.56 23.81 -10.96
CA VAL A 96 -12.09 24.96 -11.71
C VAL A 96 -13.61 24.88 -11.88
N GLN A 97 -14.17 23.68 -11.72
CA GLN A 97 -15.59 23.39 -11.89
C GLN A 97 -16.42 24.05 -10.78
N HIS A 98 -17.53 24.68 -11.17
CA HIS A 98 -18.41 25.47 -10.29
C HIS A 98 -17.74 26.68 -9.62
N SER A 99 -16.77 27.31 -10.29
CA SER A 99 -16.24 28.61 -9.85
C SER A 99 -17.42 29.55 -9.55
N PRO A 100 -17.48 30.17 -8.35
CA PRO A 100 -18.54 31.12 -8.06
C PRO A 100 -18.43 32.24 -9.08
N THR A 101 -19.45 32.38 -9.93
CA THR A 101 -19.66 33.61 -10.69
C THR A 101 -19.57 34.76 -9.70
N ARG A 102 -18.58 35.64 -9.90
CA ARG A 102 -18.40 36.85 -9.08
C ARG A 102 -19.65 37.71 -9.11
#